data_AF-A0A9D4VTJ7-F1
#
_entry.id   AF-A0A9D4VTJ7-F1
#
_cell.length_a   1.000
_cell.length_b   1.000
_cell.length_c   1.000
_cell.angle_alpha   90.00
_cell.angle_beta   90.00
_cell.angle_gamma   90.00
#
_symmetry.space_group_name_H-M   'P 1'
#
loop_
_entity.id
_entity.type
_entity.pdbx_description
1 polymer ?
#
loop_
_entity_poly.entity_id
_entity_poly.type
_entity_poly.pdbx_seq_one_letter_code
_entity_poly.pdbx_strand_id
1 'polypeptide(L)'
;MPAHGGQRINAVDSGETLNLVSDVTKVKTSLSVVKDRLLKGQIFPGCGEECRNCQAAENGCDSLRRGIQQLIDEGCLQFDQGRPVKNDVSTALL
;
A
#
# COMPACT_ATOMS: atom_id res chain seq x y z
N MET A 1 -15.79 -30.17 -37.35
CA MET A 1 -14.90 -29.39 -36.46
C MET A 1 -15.62 -29.22 -35.12
N PRO A 2 -15.02 -29.50 -33.97
CA PRO A 2 -15.70 -29.36 -32.68
C PRO A 2 -15.98 -27.90 -32.34
N ALA A 3 -17.17 -27.64 -31.81
CA ALA A 3 -17.61 -26.32 -31.36
C ALA A 3 -16.78 -25.84 -30.15
N HIS A 4 -16.34 -24.59 -30.19
CA HIS A 4 -15.66 -23.90 -29.08
C HIS A 4 -16.66 -23.64 -27.94
N GLY A 5 -16.94 -24.68 -27.14
CA GLY A 5 -17.74 -24.58 -25.93
C GLY A 5 -16.84 -24.46 -24.70
N GLY A 6 -16.89 -23.31 -24.03
CA GLY A 6 -16.55 -23.20 -22.61
C GLY A 6 -15.25 -22.49 -22.27
N GLN A 7 -15.04 -21.27 -22.74
CA GLN A 7 -14.13 -20.35 -22.06
C GLN A 7 -14.82 -19.89 -20.75
N ARG A 8 -14.73 -20.69 -19.67
CA ARG A 8 -14.93 -20.17 -18.31
C ARG A 8 -13.70 -19.37 -17.93
N ILE A 9 -13.58 -18.19 -18.53
CA ILE A 9 -12.69 -17.15 -18.04
C ILE A 9 -13.35 -16.65 -16.76
N ASN A 10 -12.77 -16.98 -15.61
CA ASN A 10 -13.05 -16.21 -14.40
C ASN A 10 -12.65 -14.77 -14.72
N ALA A 11 -13.63 -13.94 -15.06
CA ALA A 11 -13.45 -12.51 -15.06
C ALA A 11 -13.11 -12.14 -13.61
N VAL A 12 -11.82 -12.00 -13.33
CA VAL A 12 -11.36 -11.24 -12.17
C VAL A 12 -11.94 -9.85 -12.39
N ASP A 13 -12.95 -9.53 -11.57
CA ASP A 13 -13.58 -8.22 -11.51
C ASP A 13 -12.47 -7.18 -11.40
N SER A 14 -12.17 -6.55 -12.52
CA SER A 14 -11.15 -5.48 -12.62
C SER A 14 -11.79 -4.15 -12.21
N GLY A 15 -12.73 -4.19 -11.27
CA GLY A 15 -13.65 -3.12 -10.91
C GLY A 15 -13.61 -2.74 -9.44
N GLU A 16 -12.80 -3.38 -8.60
CA GLU A 16 -12.47 -2.80 -7.30
C GLU A 16 -11.53 -1.62 -7.52
N THR A 17 -12.13 -0.42 -7.57
CA THR A 17 -11.40 0.83 -7.37
C THR A 17 -10.65 0.69 -6.05
N LEU A 18 -9.37 0.33 -6.12
CA LEU A 18 -8.50 0.28 -4.95
C LEU A 18 -8.47 1.71 -4.41
N ASN A 19 -8.85 1.90 -3.14
CA ASN A 19 -8.81 3.22 -2.51
C ASN A 19 -7.35 3.50 -2.14
N LEU A 20 -6.55 3.73 -3.18
CA LEU A 20 -5.13 3.97 -3.03
C LEU A 20 -4.91 5.32 -2.35
N VAL A 21 -3.97 5.33 -1.41
CA VAL A 21 -3.53 6.56 -0.77
C VAL A 21 -2.65 7.34 -1.73
N SER A 22 -3.06 8.57 -2.05
CA SER A 22 -2.30 9.50 -2.89
C SER A 22 -1.42 10.48 -2.11
N ASP A 23 -1.57 10.55 -0.79
CA ASP A 23 -0.87 11.52 0.06
C ASP A 23 -0.27 10.83 1.27
N VAL A 24 1.03 11.02 1.50
CA VAL A 24 1.78 10.42 2.61
C VAL A 24 1.18 10.74 3.99
N THR A 25 0.49 11.88 4.14
CA THR A 25 -0.19 12.26 5.38
C THR A 25 -1.41 11.40 5.69
N LYS A 26 -1.98 10.73 4.68
CA LYS A 26 -3.12 9.82 4.82
C LYS A 26 -2.69 8.37 5.06
N VAL A 27 -1.38 8.09 5.06
CA VAL A 27 -0.84 6.78 5.40
C VAL A 27 -1.00 6.54 6.89
N LYS A 28 -1.78 5.52 7.24
CA LYS A 28 -2.03 5.14 8.65
C LYS A 28 -0.85 4.38 9.27
N THR A 29 -0.07 3.69 8.45
CA THR A 29 1.15 3.00 8.89
C THR A 29 2.22 4.03 9.27
N SER A 30 2.86 3.84 10.41
CA SER A 30 3.95 4.73 10.86
C SER A 30 5.06 4.83 9.82
N LEU A 31 5.51 6.06 9.50
CA LEU A 31 6.54 6.25 8.48
C LEU A 31 7.88 5.60 8.86
N SER A 32 8.14 5.40 10.15
CA SER A 32 9.30 4.63 10.65
C SER A 32 9.27 3.17 10.19
N VAL A 33 8.09 2.54 10.20
CA VAL A 33 7.91 1.16 9.72
C VAL A 33 8.03 1.11 8.19
N VAL A 34 7.48 2.10 7.50
CA VAL A 34 7.63 2.21 6.03
C VAL A 34 9.11 2.36 5.68
N LYS A 35 9.84 3.22 6.37
CA LYS A 35 11.29 3.42 6.20
C LYS A 35 12.07 2.12 6.37
N ASP A 36 11.84 1.39 7.45
CA ASP A 36 12.53 0.10 7.72
C ASP A 36 12.31 -0.88 6.56
N ARG A 37 11.08 -1.00 6.06
CA ARG A 37 10.77 -1.89 4.93
C ARG A 37 11.45 -1.45 3.64
N LEU A 38 11.45 -0.15 3.35
CA LEU A 38 12.11 0.39 2.16
C LEU A 38 13.63 0.15 2.23
N LEU A 39 14.27 0.41 3.38
CA LEU A 39 15.69 0.17 3.58
C LEU A 39 16.06 -1.32 3.46
N LYS A 40 15.24 -2.23 4.00
CA LYS A 40 15.41 -3.69 3.78
C LYS A 40 15.33 -4.07 2.31
N GLY A 41 14.52 -3.35 1.54
CA GLY A 41 14.44 -3.47 0.08
C GLY A 41 15.55 -2.73 -0.67
N GLN A 42 16.53 -2.14 0.03
CA GLN A 42 17.57 -1.27 -0.55
C GLN A 42 17.01 -0.04 -1.30
N ILE A 43 15.78 0.36 -0.99
CA ILE A 43 15.13 1.56 -1.51
C ILE A 43 15.39 2.69 -0.52
N PHE A 44 15.97 3.79 -1.00
CA PHE A 44 16.28 4.95 -0.17
C PHE A 44 15.15 5.98 -0.20
N PRO A 45 14.39 6.19 0.89
CA PRO A 45 13.24 7.10 0.89
C PRO A 45 13.62 8.55 1.25
N GLY A 46 14.84 8.98 0.93
CA GLY A 46 15.32 10.35 1.19
C GLY A 46 16.10 10.54 2.49
N CYS A 47 16.12 9.56 3.42
CA CYS A 47 17.01 9.58 4.59
C CYS A 47 17.51 8.18 4.97
N GLY A 48 18.73 8.12 5.52
CA GLY A 48 19.38 6.87 5.90
C GLY A 48 18.87 6.28 7.21
N GLU A 49 19.30 5.07 7.54
CA GLU A 49 18.91 4.33 8.74
C GLU A 49 19.04 5.18 10.01
N GLU A 50 20.21 5.78 10.23
CA GLU A 50 20.53 6.60 11.41
C GLU A 50 20.22 8.10 11.23
N CYS A 51 19.11 8.43 10.59
CA CYS A 51 18.69 9.83 10.46
C CYS A 51 18.24 10.42 11.82
N ARG A 52 19.05 11.32 12.40
CA ARG A 52 18.74 12.03 13.65
C ARG A 52 17.40 12.77 13.62
N ASN A 53 17.02 13.34 12.48
CA ASN A 53 15.73 14.02 12.35
C ASN A 53 14.55 13.04 12.46
N CYS A 54 14.70 11.80 11.98
CA CYS A 54 13.68 10.76 12.18
C CYS A 54 13.65 10.24 13.61
N GLN A 55 14.74 10.35 14.38
CA GLN A 55 14.75 9.98 15.79
C GLN A 55 14.08 11.06 16.66
N ALA A 56 14.20 12.33 16.26
CA ALA A 56 13.59 13.46 16.96
C ALA A 56 12.09 13.66 16.63
N ALA A 57 11.61 13.16 15.49
CA ALA A 57 10.24 13.35 15.03
C ALA A 57 9.40 12.07 15.15
N GLU A 58 8.23 12.17 15.77
CA GLU A 58 7.32 11.02 16.00
C GLU A 58 6.86 10.36 14.70
N ASN A 59 6.73 11.13 13.61
CA ASN A 59 6.22 10.63 12.34
C ASN A 59 7.16 10.96 11.15
N GLY A 60 8.45 10.68 11.35
CA GLY A 60 9.49 10.83 10.34
C GLY A 60 9.92 12.28 10.07
N CYS A 61 11.09 12.45 9.46
CA CYS A 61 11.56 13.77 9.03
C CYS A 61 10.97 14.19 7.68
N ASP A 62 11.10 15.46 7.32
CA ASP A 62 10.59 16.00 6.06
C ASP A 62 11.19 15.31 4.82
N SER A 63 12.48 14.94 4.87
CA SER A 63 13.12 14.19 3.78
C SER A 63 12.49 12.83 3.59
N LEU A 64 12.13 12.13 4.69
CA LEU A 64 11.45 10.85 4.64
C LEU A 64 10.05 10.99 4.04
N ARG A 65 9.29 11.99 4.49
CA ARG A 65 7.94 12.27 3.98
C ARG A 65 7.96 12.57 2.49
N ARG A 66 8.90 13.41 2.04
CA ARG A 66 9.05 13.75 0.63
C ARG A 66 9.44 12.54 -0.22
N GLY A 67 10.38 11.73 0.24
CA GLY A 67 10.78 10.53 -0.51
C GLY A 67 9.66 9.48 -0.59
N ILE A 68 8.91 9.29 0.49
CA ILE A 68 7.73 8.40 0.46
C ILE A 68 6.65 8.96 -0.47
N GLN A 69 6.38 10.27 -0.45
CA GLN A 69 5.43 10.90 -1.37
C GLN A 69 5.86 10.71 -2.83
N GLN A 70 7.14 10.90 -3.16
CA GLN A 70 7.66 10.66 -4.52
C GLN A 70 7.44 9.21 -4.96
N LEU A 71 7.70 8.24 -4.08
CA LEU A 71 7.45 6.82 -4.38
C LEU A 71 5.96 6.53 -4.62
N ILE A 72 5.05 7.24 -3.93
CA ILE A 72 3.60 7.17 -4.17
C ILE A 72 3.26 7.77 -5.54
N ASP A 73 3.78 8.96 -5.83
CA ASP A 73 3.52 9.69 -7.07
C ASP A 73 4.03 8.93 -8.30
N GLU A 74 5.18 8.26 -8.17
CA GLU A 74 5.77 7.40 -9.20
C GLU A 74 5.09 6.03 -9.32
N GLY A 75 4.22 5.69 -8.37
CA GLY A 75 3.55 4.37 -8.31
C GLY A 75 4.46 3.23 -7.86
N CYS A 76 5.68 3.51 -7.40
CA CYS A 76 6.60 2.52 -6.84
C CYS A 76 6.19 2.04 -5.44
N LEU A 77 5.39 2.83 -4.73
CA LEU A 77 4.87 2.52 -3.40
C LEU A 77 3.38 2.83 -3.35
N GLN A 78 2.56 1.84 -3.03
CA GLN A 78 1.11 2.01 -2.94
C GLN A 78 0.62 1.55 -1.58
N PHE A 79 -0.31 2.31 -1.00
CA PHE A 79 -1.01 1.92 0.22
C PHE A 79 -2.48 1.78 -0.10
N ASP A 80 -3.07 0.65 0.28
CA ASP A 80 -4.51 0.45 0.24
C ASP A 80 -5.14 1.02 1.52
N GLN A 81 -6.19 1.81 1.37
CA GLN A 81 -7.07 2.11 2.49
C GLN A 81 -7.93 0.87 2.75
N GLY A 82 -7.46 0.01 3.65
CA GLY A 82 -8.17 -1.20 4.04
C GLY A 82 -9.66 -0.93 4.22
N ARG A 83 -10.48 -1.65 3.44
CA ARG A 83 -11.94 -1.56 3.52
C ARG A 83 -12.36 -1.96 4.93
N PRO A 84 -13.34 -1.28 5.56
CA PRO A 84 -13.99 -1.87 6.73
C PRO A 84 -14.58 -3.22 6.29
N VAL A 85 -14.08 -4.32 6.85
CA VAL A 85 -14.66 -5.65 6.64
C VAL A 85 -16.11 -5.60 7.12
N LYS A 86 -17.05 -5.59 6.17
CA LYS A 86 -18.43 -5.94 6.48
C LYS A 86 -18.40 -7.44 6.74
N ASN A 87 -18.56 -7.83 7.99
CA ASN A 87 -18.69 -9.24 8.38
C ASN A 87 -20.03 -9.77 7.86
N ASP A 88 -20.11 -10.12 6.59
CA ASP A 88 -21.19 -10.97 6.08
C ASP A 88 -20.87 -12.42 6.47
N VAL A 89 -21.02 -12.73 7.76
CA VAL A 89 -21.09 -14.11 8.23
C VAL A 89 -22.42 -14.68 7.74
N SER A 90 -22.41 -15.22 6.52
CA SER A 90 -23.43 -16.17 6.10
C SER A 90 -23.12 -17.50 6.77
N THR A 91 -23.58 -17.67 8.01
CA THR A 91 -23.72 -19.00 8.59
C THR A 91 -24.84 -19.69 7.82
N ALA A 92 -24.48 -20.52 6.85
CA ALA A 92 -25.41 -21.46 6.24
C ALA A 92 -25.88 -22.41 7.35
N LEU A 93 -27.19 -22.36 7.63
CA LEU A 93 -27.89 -23.32 8.47
C LEU A 93 -27.84 -24.69 7.77
N LEU A 94 -27.30 -25.71 8.42
CA LEU A 94 -27.54 -27.13 8.12
C LEU A 94 -28.45 -27.71 9.19
#